data_AF-A0A2T2TBV4-F1
#
_entry.id   AF-A0A2T2TBV4-F1
#
_cell.length_a   1.000
_cell.length_b   1.000
_cell.length_c   1.000
_cell.angle_alpha   90.00
_cell.angle_beta   90.00
_cell.angle_gamma   90.00
#
_symmetry.space_group_name_H-M   'P 1'
#
loop_
_entity.id
_entity.type
_entity.pdbx_description
1 polymer ?
#
loop_
_entity_poly.entity_id
_entity_poly.type
_entity_poly.pdbx_seq_one_letter_code
_entity_poly.pdbx_strand_id
1 'polypeptide(L)'
;MAERTIFQQIIDGEIPADIVHEDDRCVAFRDNNPQAPVHILVVPREPIPSLDAVSEDDAPLVGHLFGQTVDHLHLHLLGGRSLGWPPG
;
A
#
# COMPACT_ATOMS: atom_id res chain seq x y z
N MET A 1 0.19 -22.68 5.05
CA MET A 1 -0.69 -21.49 5.03
C MET A 1 0.19 -20.33 5.46
N ALA A 2 0.32 -19.29 4.64
CA ALA A 2 1.06 -18.10 5.06
C ALA A 2 0.36 -17.49 6.28
N GLU A 3 1.14 -17.10 7.28
CA GLU A 3 0.64 -16.46 8.49
C GLU A 3 -0.01 -15.11 8.15
N ARG A 4 -1.13 -14.77 8.83
CA ARG A 4 -1.84 -13.51 8.54
C ARG A 4 -1.00 -12.31 8.91
N THR A 5 -0.90 -11.33 8.01
CA THR A 5 -0.14 -10.10 8.26
C THR A 5 -0.97 -9.07 9.01
N ILE A 6 -0.31 -8.06 9.60
CA ILE A 6 -0.99 -6.90 10.22
C ILE A 6 -1.92 -6.18 9.22
N PHE A 7 -1.57 -6.17 7.94
CA PHE A 7 -2.39 -5.53 6.92
C PHE A 7 -3.69 -6.29 6.64
N GLN A 8 -3.66 -7.63 6.70
CA GLN A 8 -4.88 -8.43 6.60
C GLN A 8 -5.80 -8.18 7.80
N GLN A 9 -5.24 -8.06 9.00
CA GLN A 9 -6.02 -7.70 10.20
C GLN A 9 -6.65 -6.30 10.09
N ILE A 10 -5.97 -5.35 9.44
CA ILE A 10 -6.56 -4.03 9.13
C ILE A 10 -7.69 -4.16 8.09
N ILE A 11 -7.46 -4.90 7.00
CA ILE A 11 -8.45 -5.14 5.94
C ILE A 11 -9.70 -5.84 6.48
N ASP A 12 -9.53 -6.78 7.42
CA ASP A 12 -10.60 -7.53 8.07
C ASP A 12 -11.31 -6.72 9.19
N GLY A 13 -10.84 -5.51 9.49
CA GLY A 13 -11.40 -4.65 10.53
C GLY A 13 -11.08 -5.08 11.96
N GLU A 14 -10.15 -6.01 12.15
CA GLU A 14 -9.67 -6.47 13.47
C GLU A 14 -8.79 -5.41 14.14
N ILE A 15 -8.00 -4.67 13.35
CA ILE A 15 -7.19 -3.53 13.79
C ILE A 15 -7.76 -2.23 13.19
N PRO A 16 -8.04 -1.20 14.01
CA PRO A 16 -8.52 0.07 13.50
C PRO A 16 -7.42 0.80 12.69
N ALA A 17 -7.81 1.37 11.56
CA ALA A 17 -6.97 2.26 10.75
C ALA A 17 -7.78 3.46 10.25
N ASP A 18 -7.11 4.59 10.00
CA ASP A 18 -7.75 5.77 9.37
C ASP A 18 -7.82 5.55 7.85
N ILE A 19 -8.89 4.87 7.42
CA ILE A 19 -9.14 4.52 6.02
C ILE A 19 -9.53 5.78 5.24
N VAL A 20 -8.80 6.04 4.16
CA VAL A 20 -9.02 7.16 3.25
C VAL A 20 -9.60 6.73 1.90
N HIS A 21 -9.47 5.44 1.54
CA HIS A 21 -10.09 4.83 0.36
C HIS A 21 -10.27 3.34 0.58
N GLU A 22 -11.37 2.77 0.09
CA GLU A 22 -11.66 1.35 0.14
C GLU A 22 -12.48 0.93 -1.08
N ASP A 23 -12.02 -0.11 -1.78
CA ASP A 23 -12.77 -0.74 -2.87
C ASP A 23 -12.61 -2.27 -2.83
N ASP A 24 -13.11 -2.96 -3.86
CA ASP A 24 -13.11 -4.42 -3.94
C ASP A 24 -11.70 -5.02 -4.09
N ARG A 25 -10.69 -4.21 -4.41
CA ARG A 25 -9.31 -4.65 -4.74
C ARG A 25 -8.28 -4.16 -3.73
N CYS A 26 -8.48 -3.00 -3.11
CA CYS A 26 -7.52 -2.42 -2.18
C CYS A 26 -8.15 -1.63 -1.02
N VAL A 27 -7.32 -1.39 0.00
CA VAL A 27 -7.60 -0.46 1.10
C VAL A 27 -6.43 0.51 1.20
N ALA A 28 -6.73 1.80 1.31
CA ALA A 28 -5.75 2.84 1.60
C ALA A 28 -6.04 3.50 2.94
N PHE A 29 -5.01 3.65 3.77
CA PHE A 29 -5.13 4.21 5.11
C PHE A 29 -3.89 5.00 5.50
N ARG A 30 -4.03 5.91 6.47
CA ARG A 30 -2.88 6.67 6.98
C ARG A 30 -1.93 5.79 7.78
N ASP A 31 -0.65 5.98 7.56
CA ASP A 31 0.39 5.33 8.35
C ASP A 31 0.36 5.83 9.80
N ASN A 32 0.45 4.91 10.77
CA ASN A 32 0.45 5.23 12.20
C ASN A 32 1.76 5.91 12.69
N ASN A 33 2.84 5.81 11.90
CA ASN A 33 4.13 6.45 12.12
C ASN A 33 4.54 7.31 10.89
N PRO A 34 3.82 8.41 10.61
CA PRO A 34 3.98 9.18 9.38
C PRO A 34 5.37 9.85 9.27
N GLN A 35 6.04 9.69 8.12
CA GLN A 35 7.34 10.33 7.83
C GLN A 35 7.21 11.68 7.10
N ALA A 36 5.98 12.08 6.78
CA ALA A 36 5.63 13.39 6.22
C ALA A 36 4.20 13.77 6.65
N PRO A 37 3.81 15.05 6.52
CA PRO A 37 2.45 15.52 6.84
C PRO A 37 1.32 14.68 6.23
N VAL A 38 1.58 14.12 5.05
CA VAL A 38 0.75 13.06 4.45
C VAL A 38 1.64 11.83 4.28
N HIS A 39 1.18 10.68 4.77
CA HIS A 39 1.82 9.39 4.59
C HIS A 39 0.70 8.33 4.58
N ILE A 40 0.40 7.78 3.40
CA ILE A 40 -0.69 6.84 3.17
C ILE A 40 -0.09 5.55 2.63
N LEU A 41 -0.57 4.41 3.13
CA LEU A 41 -0.27 3.09 2.59
C LEU A 41 -1.47 2.62 1.76
N VAL A 42 -1.19 2.04 0.59
CA VAL A 42 -2.20 1.40 -0.27
C VAL A 42 -1.87 -0.08 -0.32
N VAL A 43 -2.81 -0.93 0.09
CA VAL A 43 -2.57 -2.37 0.26
C VAL A 43 -3.61 -3.17 -0.55
N PRO A 44 -3.20 -4.16 -1.37
CA PRO A 44 -4.14 -5.08 -2.00
C PRO A 44 -4.89 -5.92 -0.97
N ARG A 45 -6.14 -6.27 -1.28
CA ARG A 45 -6.87 -7.32 -0.54
C ARG A 45 -6.30 -8.70 -0.82
N GLU A 46 -5.77 -8.91 -2.03
CA GLU A 46 -5.06 -10.12 -2.39
C GLU A 46 -3.66 -10.14 -1.76
N PRO A 47 -3.30 -11.19 -1.01
CA PRO A 47 -2.08 -11.20 -0.22
C PRO A 47 -0.85 -11.57 -1.07
N ILE A 48 -0.35 -10.60 -1.83
CA ILE A 48 0.93 -10.70 -2.52
C ILE A 48 2.04 -10.30 -1.52
N PRO A 49 2.91 -11.23 -1.08
CA PRO A 49 3.81 -11.02 0.05
C PRO A 49 4.93 -10.01 -0.24
N SER A 50 5.35 -9.94 -1.50
CA SER A 50 6.36 -9.01 -1.99
C SER A 50 6.23 -8.88 -3.50
N LEU A 51 6.98 -7.95 -4.05
CA LEU A 51 6.92 -7.66 -5.48
C LEU A 51 7.56 -8.74 -6.34
N ASP A 52 8.52 -9.46 -5.77
CA ASP A 52 9.12 -10.64 -6.41
C ASP A 52 8.14 -11.81 -6.56
N ALA A 53 7.01 -11.77 -5.83
CA ALA A 53 5.95 -12.77 -5.89
C ALA A 53 4.81 -12.42 -6.85
N VAL A 54 4.87 -11.26 -7.52
CA VAL A 54 3.90 -10.86 -8.53
C VAL A 54 4.04 -11.74 -9.78
N SER A 55 2.92 -12.17 -10.33
CA SER A 55 2.82 -12.95 -11.57
C SER A 55 2.10 -12.17 -12.67
N GLU A 56 2.07 -12.72 -13.89
CA GLU A 56 1.33 -12.12 -15.01
C GLU A 56 -0.18 -12.03 -14.73
N ASP A 57 -0.72 -12.94 -13.92
CA ASP A 57 -2.14 -12.97 -13.54
C ASP A 57 -2.53 -11.78 -12.64
N ASP A 58 -1.55 -11.19 -11.94
CA ASP A 58 -1.74 -10.05 -11.05
C ASP A 58 -1.74 -8.71 -11.80
N ALA A 59 -1.42 -8.69 -13.10
CA ALA A 59 -1.30 -7.46 -13.89
C ALA A 59 -2.51 -6.51 -13.79
N PRO A 60 -3.78 -6.98 -13.76
CA PRO A 60 -4.93 -6.10 -13.56
C PRO A 60 -4.99 -5.48 -12.16
N LEU A 61 -4.56 -6.19 -11.11
CA LEU A 61 -4.50 -5.69 -9.73
C LEU A 61 -3.37 -4.68 -9.58
N VAL A 62 -2.20 -5.01 -10.11
CA VAL A 62 -1.03 -4.13 -10.21
C VAL A 62 -1.41 -2.82 -10.92
N GLY A 63 -2.06 -2.92 -12.08
CA GLY A 63 -2.54 -1.76 -12.84
C GLY A 63 -3.57 -0.91 -12.08
N HIS A 64 -4.49 -1.55 -11.35
CA HIS A 64 -5.47 -0.87 -10.50
C HIS A 64 -4.81 -0.09 -9.37
N LEU A 65 -3.86 -0.72 -8.70
CA LEU A 65 -3.16 -0.13 -7.59
C LEU A 65 -2.21 1.00 -8.01
N PHE A 66 -1.64 0.94 -9.23
CA PHE A 66 -0.49 1.78 -9.58
C PHE A 66 -0.59 2.61 -10.84
N GLY A 67 -1.39 2.25 -11.85
CA GLY A 67 -1.54 3.07 -13.07
C GLY A 67 -0.23 3.70 -13.58
N GLN A 68 0.91 3.01 -13.44
CA GLN A 68 2.26 3.51 -13.69
C GLN A 68 3.05 2.51 -14.53
N THR A 69 3.82 3.06 -15.45
CA THR A 69 4.60 2.42 -16.51
C THR A 69 5.97 1.84 -16.04
N VAL A 70 6.14 1.47 -14.76
CA VAL A 70 7.45 1.01 -14.19
C VAL A 70 7.29 -0.12 -13.15
N ASP A 71 8.16 -1.13 -13.20
CA ASP A 71 8.07 -2.43 -12.49
C ASP A 71 8.69 -2.47 -11.07
N HIS A 72 8.03 -1.86 -10.09
CA HIS A 72 8.12 -2.19 -8.64
C HIS A 72 7.05 -1.39 -7.88
N LEU A 73 6.35 -1.99 -6.94
CA LEU A 73 5.01 -1.56 -6.61
C LEU A 73 4.72 -1.30 -5.11
N HIS A 74 5.15 -0.12 -4.64
CA HIS A 74 4.60 0.55 -3.46
C HIS A 74 4.91 2.06 -3.52
N LEU A 75 4.01 2.90 -3.00
CA LEU A 75 4.12 4.36 -3.05
C LEU A 75 4.06 4.96 -1.65
N HIS A 76 5.10 5.71 -1.29
CA HIS A 76 5.04 6.67 -0.20
C HIS A 76 4.69 8.03 -0.80
N LEU A 77 3.44 8.48 -0.67
CA LEU A 77 3.07 9.86 -0.99
C LEU A 77 3.49 10.76 0.17
N LEU A 78 4.62 11.45 0.02
CA LEU A 78 5.17 12.38 1.00
C LEU A 78 4.99 13.82 0.48
N GLY A 79 4.32 14.68 1.24
CA GLY A 79 4.07 16.06 0.83
C GLY A 79 3.77 17.00 2.00
N GLY A 80 3.69 18.30 1.73
CA GLY A 80 3.38 19.32 2.75
C GLY A 80 4.59 19.89 3.51
N ARG A 81 5.82 19.55 3.10
CA ARG A 81 7.07 20.17 3.56
C ARG A 81 8.16 20.05 2.50
N SER A 82 9.22 20.85 2.60
CA SER A 82 10.45 20.59 1.82
C SER A 82 11.04 19.24 2.21
N LEU A 83 11.28 18.42 1.21
CA LEU A 83 11.96 17.13 1.36
C LEU A 83 13.49 17.35 1.29
N GLY A 84 14.24 16.58 2.08
CA GLY A 84 15.70 16.56 2.00
C GLY A 84 16.20 15.76 0.80
N TRP A 85 17.47 15.95 0.45
CA TRP A 85 18.19 15.14 -0.53
C TRP A 85 19.56 14.73 0.06
N PRO A 86 19.96 13.45 0.01
CA PRO A 86 19.25 12.32 -0.59
C PRO A 86 17.97 11.94 0.20
N PRO A 87 17.03 11.19 -0.40
CA PRO A 87 15.78 10.75 0.23
C PRO A 87 16.06 9.59 1.19
N GLY A 88 16.83 9.88 2.25
CA GLY A 88 17.61 8.90 3.00
C GLY A 88 19.08 9.01 2.63
#